data_AF-A0A0M3JDD5-F1
#
_entry.id   AF-A0A0M3JDD5-F1
#
_cell.length_a   1.000
_cell.length_b   1.000
_cell.length_c   1.000
_cell.angle_alpha   90.00
_cell.angle_beta   90.00
_cell.angle_gamma   90.00
#
_symmetry.space_group_name_H-M   'P 1'
#
loop_
_entity.id
_entity.type
_entity.pdbx_description
1 polymer ?
#
loop_
_entity_poly.entity_id
_entity_poly.type
_entity_poly.pdbx_seq_one_letter_code
_entity_poly.pdbx_strand_id
1 'polypeptide(L)'
;MNILLKEAISAVRVSEVMHVLRDAHVVAIDEGQFFDDIAECAESLANQGKIVIISALDGDFCRKRFKNILDVCPLSENITKLNAVCVSCGNDAAFTRRLTADND
;
A
#
# COMPACT_ATOMS: atom_id res chain seq x y z
N MET A 1 -10.75 -12.19 22.31
CA MET A 1 -10.74 -11.88 20.86
C MET A 1 -9.61 -12.67 20.24
N ASN A 2 -9.91 -13.78 19.56
CA ASN A 2 -8.87 -14.58 18.91
C ASN A 2 -8.58 -13.97 17.54
N ILE A 3 -7.33 -13.54 17.34
CA ILE A 3 -6.85 -13.09 16.03
C ILE A 3 -6.44 -14.35 15.27
N LEU A 4 -7.23 -14.74 14.27
CA LEU A 4 -6.85 -15.79 13.33
C LEU A 4 -6.08 -15.13 12.17
N LEU A 5 -4.76 -15.22 12.21
CA LEU A 5 -3.91 -14.80 11.10
C LEU A 5 -3.99 -15.84 9.98
N LYS A 6 -4.23 -15.38 8.76
CA LYS A 6 -4.08 -16.20 7.55
C LYS A 6 -2.70 -15.97 6.95
N GLU A 7 -2.20 -16.96 6.21
CA GLU A 7 -0.99 -16.80 5.40
C GLU A 7 -1.18 -15.72 4.34
N ALA A 8 -0.08 -15.08 3.93
CA ALA A 8 -0.09 -14.06 2.89
C ALA A 8 -0.50 -14.68 1.54
N ILE A 9 -1.30 -13.94 0.77
CA ILE A 9 -1.74 -14.33 -0.56
C ILE A 9 -1.12 -13.36 -1.55
N SER A 10 -0.31 -13.88 -2.47
CA SER A 10 0.20 -13.08 -3.59
C SER A 10 -0.91 -12.90 -4.63
N ALA A 11 -1.02 -11.69 -5.18
CA ALA A 11 -1.97 -11.37 -6.22
C ALA A 11 -1.36 -10.33 -7.17
N VAL A 12 -1.90 -10.24 -8.39
CA VAL A 12 -1.57 -9.14 -9.32
C VAL A 12 -2.55 -7.99 -9.13
N ARG A 13 -3.81 -8.32 -8.81
CA ARG A 13 -4.89 -7.38 -8.54
C ARG A 13 -5.58 -7.75 -7.23
N VAL A 14 -6.00 -6.76 -6.43
CA VAL A 14 -6.69 -7.05 -5.17
C VAL A 14 -8.02 -7.74 -5.42
N SER A 15 -8.70 -7.39 -6.52
CA SER A 15 -9.95 -7.99 -6.97
C SER A 15 -9.91 -9.52 -7.11
N GLU A 16 -8.76 -10.11 -7.46
CA GLU A 16 -8.59 -11.56 -7.64
C GLU A 16 -8.85 -12.35 -6.36
N VAL A 17 -8.56 -11.76 -5.21
CA VAL A 17 -8.60 -12.43 -3.89
C VAL A 17 -9.75 -11.94 -3.01
N MET A 18 -10.58 -11.00 -3.48
CA MET A 18 -11.72 -10.42 -2.72
C MET A 18 -12.63 -11.48 -2.08
N HIS A 19 -12.83 -12.59 -2.77
CA HIS A 19 -13.67 -13.69 -2.27
C HIS A 19 -13.14 -14.32 -0.97
N VAL A 20 -11.82 -14.34 -0.77
CA VAL A 20 -11.14 -14.86 0.43
C VAL A 20 -11.11 -13.82 1.56
N LEU A 21 -11.13 -12.53 1.20
CA LEU A 21 -11.10 -11.40 2.15
C LEU A 21 -12.43 -11.18 2.87
N ARG A 22 -13.54 -11.75 2.38
CA ARG A 22 -14.89 -11.58 2.94
C ARG A 22 -15.00 -11.96 4.42
N ASP A 23 -14.31 -12.99 4.87
CA ASP A 23 -14.38 -13.44 6.26
C ASP A 23 -13.38 -12.71 7.19
N ALA A 24 -12.52 -11.85 6.64
CA ALA A 24 -11.54 -11.10 7.41
C ALA A 24 -12.16 -9.84 8.04
N HIS A 25 -11.78 -9.55 9.28
CA HIS A 25 -12.12 -8.27 9.94
C HIS A 25 -11.11 -7.17 9.60
N VAL A 26 -9.85 -7.56 9.37
CA VAL A 26 -8.74 -6.68 9.03
C VAL A 26 -8.08 -7.21 7.75
N VAL A 27 -7.80 -6.33 6.80
CA VAL A 27 -7.09 -6.63 5.56
C VAL A 27 -5.86 -5.75 5.48
N ALA A 28 -4.68 -6.37 5.48
CA ALA A 28 -3.41 -5.68 5.27
C ALA A 28 -2.93 -5.93 3.84
N ILE A 29 -2.63 -4.86 3.12
CA ILE A 29 -2.15 -4.89 1.73
C ILE A 29 -0.76 -4.27 1.71
N ASP A 30 0.24 -5.08 1.40
CA ASP A 30 1.62 -4.63 1.30
C ASP A 30 1.99 -4.28 -0.14
N GLU A 31 2.94 -3.36 -0.31
CA GLU A 31 3.40 -2.87 -1.62
C GLU A 31 2.24 -2.39 -2.53
N GLY A 32 1.30 -1.64 -1.93
CA GLY A 32 0.06 -1.18 -2.56
C GLY A 32 0.24 -0.51 -3.93
N GLN A 33 1.39 0.10 -4.18
CA GLN A 33 1.68 0.79 -5.44
C GLN A 33 1.68 -0.12 -6.67
N PHE A 34 1.81 -1.44 -6.48
CA PHE A 34 1.75 -2.40 -7.59
C PHE A 34 0.33 -2.81 -7.99
N PHE A 35 -0.69 -2.45 -7.21
CA PHE A 35 -2.08 -2.81 -7.49
C PHE A 35 -2.82 -1.65 -8.14
N ASP A 36 -3.25 -1.80 -9.40
CA ASP A 36 -3.94 -0.76 -10.16
C ASP A 36 -5.38 -0.50 -9.67
N ASP A 37 -5.98 -1.48 -8.99
CA ASP A 37 -7.35 -1.48 -8.47
C ASP A 37 -7.44 -1.24 -6.96
N ILE A 38 -6.34 -0.84 -6.32
CA ILE A 38 -6.25 -0.70 -4.86
C ILE A 38 -7.28 0.28 -4.28
N ALA A 39 -7.52 1.42 -4.92
CA ALA A 39 -8.43 2.43 -4.41
C ALA A 39 -9.88 1.93 -4.39
N GLU A 40 -10.34 1.33 -5.49
CA GLU A 40 -11.70 0.75 -5.58
C GLU A 40 -11.88 -0.40 -4.59
N CYS A 41 -10.89 -1.29 -4.48
CA CYS A 41 -10.97 -2.44 -3.58
C CYS A 41 -10.92 -2.03 -2.11
N ALA A 42 -10.05 -1.09 -1.74
CA ALA A 42 -9.94 -0.57 -0.38
C ALA A 42 -11.25 0.10 0.06
N GLU A 43 -11.83 0.95 -0.78
CA GLU A 43 -13.12 1.59 -0.54
C GLU A 43 -14.25 0.56 -0.35
N SER A 44 -14.30 -0.46 -1.22
CA SER A 44 -15.29 -1.52 -1.12
C SER A 44 -15.17 -2.31 0.20
N LEU A 45 -13.94 -2.64 0.60
CA LEU A 45 -13.68 -3.37 1.83
C LEU A 45 -13.99 -2.53 3.07
N ALA A 46 -13.61 -1.25 3.08
CA ALA A 46 -13.92 -0.30 4.16
C ALA A 46 -15.44 -0.11 4.33
N ASN A 47 -16.17 0.05 3.23
CA ASN A 47 -17.64 0.14 3.24
C ASN A 47 -18.33 -1.15 3.71
N GLN A 48 -17.65 -2.30 3.65
CA GLN A 48 -18.11 -3.56 4.25
C GLN A 48 -17.81 -3.65 5.76
N GLY A 49 -17.28 -2.60 6.38
CA GLY A 49 -16.96 -2.53 7.80
C GLY A 49 -15.62 -3.17 8.17
N LYS A 50 -14.72 -3.37 7.20
CA LYS A 50 -13.38 -3.95 7.44
C LYS A 50 -12.38 -2.84 7.75
N ILE A 51 -11.39 -3.16 8.57
CA ILE A 51 -10.21 -2.31 8.74
C ILE A 51 -9.23 -2.63 7.62
N VAL A 52 -8.94 -1.65 6.76
CA VAL A 52 -7.99 -1.79 5.65
C VAL A 52 -6.71 -1.04 5.99
N ILE A 53 -5.57 -1.72 5.91
CA ILE A 53 -4.24 -1.14 6.17
C ILE A 53 -3.42 -1.33 4.91
N ILE A 54 -2.87 -0.24 4.36
CA ILE A 54 -2.10 -0.26 3.12
C ILE A 54 -0.71 0.30 3.41
N SER A 55 0.33 -0.47 3.14
CA SER A 55 1.70 0.03 3.00
C SER A 55 2.01 0.21 1.52
N ALA A 56 2.54 1.37 1.15
CA ALA A 56 2.91 1.67 -0.23
C ALA A 56 3.93 2.79 -0.33
N LEU A 57 4.59 2.86 -1.49
CA LEU A 57 5.36 4.03 -1.90
C LEU A 57 4.43 5.12 -2.47
N ASP A 58 4.65 6.38 -2.09
CA ASP A 58 3.90 7.52 -2.63
C ASP A 58 4.50 8.06 -3.95
N GLY A 59 5.79 7.82 -4.19
CA GLY A 59 6.45 8.14 -5.44
C GLY A 59 7.59 7.20 -5.81
N ASP A 60 7.88 7.14 -7.12
CA ASP A 60 9.00 6.37 -7.67
C ASP A 60 10.36 7.03 -7.36
N PHE A 61 11.45 6.41 -7.83
CA PHE A 61 12.80 6.95 -7.66
C PHE A 61 13.05 8.29 -8.38
N CYS A 62 12.20 8.66 -9.35
CA CYS A 62 12.16 9.97 -10.01
C CYS A 62 11.25 10.97 -9.28
N ARG A 63 10.65 10.58 -8.15
CA ARG A 63 9.61 11.31 -7.42
C ARG A 63 8.34 11.57 -8.23
N LYS A 64 8.05 10.73 -9.23
CA LYS A 64 6.75 10.73 -9.91
C LYS A 64 5.75 9.98 -9.05
N ARG A 65 4.52 10.47 -9.04
CA ARG A 65 3.43 9.90 -8.25
C ARG A 65 3.07 8.48 -8.70
N PHE A 66 2.79 7.61 -7.73
CA PHE A 66 1.98 6.43 -7.95
C PHE A 66 0.51 6.83 -7.91
N LYS A 67 -0.13 6.91 -9.10
CA LYS A 67 -1.49 7.45 -9.24
C LYS A 67 -2.50 6.69 -8.36
N ASN A 68 -2.46 5.37 -8.43
CA ASN A 68 -3.29 4.46 -7.64
C ASN A 68 -3.20 4.72 -6.14
N ILE A 69 -2.00 5.01 -5.61
CA ILE A 69 -1.82 5.33 -4.18
C ILE A 69 -2.36 6.71 -3.83
N LEU A 70 -2.15 7.71 -4.68
CA LEU A 70 -2.72 9.04 -4.42
C LEU A 70 -4.25 9.06 -4.51
N ASP A 71 -4.84 8.15 -5.29
CA ASP A 71 -6.29 7.98 -5.36
C ASP A 71 -6.87 7.37 -4.05
N VAL A 72 -6.05 6.67 -3.24
CA VAL A 72 -6.43 6.14 -1.91
C VAL A 72 -6.48 7.25 -0.85
N CYS A 73 -5.63 8.29 -0.98
CA CYS A 73 -5.54 9.37 0.01
C CYS A 73 -6.88 10.04 0.37
N PRO A 74 -7.73 10.49 -0.57
CA PRO A 74 -9.01 11.12 -0.23
C PRO A 74 -10.02 10.16 0.42
N LEU A 75 -9.79 8.85 0.32
CA LEU A 75 -10.66 7.80 0.87
C LEU A 75 -10.21 7.36 2.27
N SER A 76 -9.00 7.75 2.69
CA SER A 76 -8.40 7.24 3.93
C SER A 76 -8.78 8.07 5.15
N GLU A 77 -9.18 7.42 6.25
CA GLU A 77 -9.36 8.09 7.54
C GLU A 77 -8.02 8.50 8.18
N ASN A 78 -6.94 7.76 7.90
CA ASN A 78 -5.60 8.06 8.41
C ASN A 78 -4.55 7.85 7.32
N ILE A 79 -3.62 8.81 7.23
CA ILE A 79 -2.44 8.72 6.36
C ILE A 79 -1.22 9.06 7.20
N THR A 80 -0.24 8.16 7.19
CA THR A 80 1.06 8.40 7.82
C THR A 80 2.16 8.26 6.76
N LYS A 81 2.89 9.35 6.49
CA LYS A 81 4.09 9.32 5.65
C LYS A 81 5.32 9.12 6.53
N LEU A 82 5.99 7.99 6.36
CA LEU A 82 7.17 7.64 7.14
C LEU A 82 8.44 8.22 6.51
N ASN A 83 9.42 8.54 7.35
CA ASN A 83 10.79 8.87 6.92
C ASN A 83 11.70 7.66 7.17
N ALA A 84 12.64 7.44 6.25
CA ALA A 84 13.79 6.56 6.45
C ALA A 84 14.99 7.37 7.00
N VAL A 85 16.16 6.72 7.10
CA VAL A 85 17.43 7.39 7.41
C VAL A 85 18.26 7.53 6.13
N CYS A 86 18.74 8.74 5.87
CA CYS A 86 19.54 9.04 4.68
C CYS A 86 20.91 8.38 4.75
N VAL A 87 21.20 7.48 3.81
CA VAL A 87 22.50 6.79 3.73
C VAL A 87 23.67 7.71 3.39
N SER A 88 23.42 8.95 2.94
CA SER A 88 24.45 9.93 2.61
C SER A 88 24.81 10.87 3.76
N CYS A 89 23.84 11.26 4.60
CA CYS A 89 24.06 12.29 5.63
C CYS A 89 23.52 11.93 7.02
N GLY A 90 22.80 10.81 7.18
CA GLY A 90 22.25 10.36 8.46
C GLY A 90 20.98 11.07 8.95
N ASN A 91 20.49 12.09 8.25
CA ASN A 91 19.23 12.78 8.56
C ASN A 91 18.01 12.02 8.02
N ASP A 92 16.80 12.48 8.33
CA ASP A 92 15.55 11.98 7.76
C ASP A 92 15.59 11.94 6.21
N ALA A 93 15.17 10.81 5.65
CA ALA A 93 15.05 10.57 4.22
C ALA A 93 13.60 10.34 3.81
N ALA A 94 13.06 11.27 3.03
CA ALA A 94 11.70 11.23 2.51
C ALA A 94 11.58 10.69 1.07
N PHE A 95 12.71 10.30 0.45
CA PHE A 95 12.77 9.92 -0.97
C PHE A 95 13.65 8.70 -1.19
N THR A 96 13.25 7.89 -2.16
CA THR A 96 14.03 6.73 -2.63
C THR A 96 14.93 7.14 -3.78
N ARG A 97 16.22 6.75 -3.72
CA ARG A 97 17.19 6.96 -4.81
C ARG A 97 17.55 5.62 -5.44
N ARG A 98 17.38 5.50 -6.76
CA ARG A 98 17.95 4.40 -7.54
C ARG A 98 19.45 4.65 -7.75
N LEU A 99 20.28 3.63 -7.52
CA LEU A 99 21.74 3.71 -7.65
C LEU A 99 22.25 3.15 -8.98
N THR A 100 21.49 2.26 -9.62
CA THR A 100 21.82 1.71 -10.93
C THR A 100 21.34 2.62 -12.06
N ALA A 101 21.96 2.46 -13.24
CA ALA A 101 21.57 3.17 -14.46
C ALA A 101 20.47 2.44 -15.26
N ASP A 102 19.90 1.37 -14.71
CA ASP A 102 18.90 0.55 -15.40
C ASP A 102 17.58 1.32 -15.51
N ASN A 103 16.99 1.25 -16.70
CA ASN A 103 15.75 1.94 -17.06
C ASN A 103 14.49 1.10 -16.83
N ASP A 104 14.63 -0.09 -16.25
CA ASP A 104 13.54 -1.03 -15.99
C ASP A 104 12.64 -0.61 -14.82
#